data_AF-A0A962T730-F1
#
_entry.id   AF-A0A962T730-F1
#
_cell.length_a   1.000
_cell.length_b   1.000
_cell.length_c   1.000
_cell.angle_alpha   90.00
_cell.angle_beta   90.00
_cell.angle_gamma   90.00
#
_symmetry.space_group_name_H-M   'P 1'
#
loop_
_entity.id
_entity.type
_entity.pdbx_description
1 polymer ?
#
loop_
_entity_poly.entity_id
_entity_poly.type
_entity_poly.pdbx_seq_one_letter_code
_entity_poly.pdbx_strand_id
1 'polypeptide(L)'
;EQVCTYMCPYARFQAVMFDKDTLIVSYDAVRGEGSRGRAKPGGQLRTQEQRARAGVGDCIDCGYCVQVCPTGIDIRNGLQIQCISCALCIDACDTIMDSLGWKRGLVGYSSERRAESGRQARLLRPKVVGYAGILVLAVGLLVWSISHQAAFDLTVAQVRQPIFVQLSDGRIQNSYEVKINNKTNKSLVVRFRADNLPAGAELDMGHFSEVELHPEQRLRLSAKVRLAPVEFDGLSHPFDLVAEPQNAPGLEPLSHPSVFFVPQR
;
A
#
# COMPACT_ATOMS: atom_id res chain seq x y z
N GLU A 1 24.34 -12.40 10.14
CA GLU A 1 24.31 -13.60 11.00
C GLU A 1 23.48 -13.44 12.29
N GLN A 2 24.06 -13.01 13.42
CA GLN A 2 23.45 -13.11 14.76
C GLN A 2 22.09 -12.39 14.90
N VAL A 3 21.94 -11.22 14.25
CA VAL A 3 20.66 -10.48 14.24
C VAL A 3 19.56 -11.30 13.57
N CYS A 4 19.84 -11.92 12.42
CA CYS A 4 18.86 -12.73 11.69
C CYS A 4 18.42 -13.97 12.49
N THR A 5 19.35 -14.58 13.23
CA THR A 5 19.09 -15.80 14.01
C THR A 5 18.37 -15.54 15.33
N TYR A 6 18.77 -14.50 16.08
CA TYR A 6 18.33 -14.31 17.46
C TYR A 6 17.39 -13.13 17.69
N MET A 7 17.41 -12.12 16.82
CA MET A 7 16.68 -10.87 17.05
C MET A 7 15.59 -10.61 16.01
N CYS A 8 15.79 -11.07 14.77
CA CYS A 8 14.92 -10.73 13.65
C CYS A 8 13.58 -11.48 13.75
N PRO A 9 12.46 -10.78 14.03
CA PRO A 9 11.16 -11.43 14.08
C PRO A 9 10.75 -11.95 12.69
N TYR A 10 11.22 -11.29 11.63
CA TYR A 10 10.88 -11.63 10.25
C TYR A 10 11.37 -13.04 9.85
N ALA A 11 12.55 -13.47 10.31
CA ALA A 11 13.04 -14.83 10.05
C ALA A 11 12.05 -15.91 10.55
N ARG A 12 11.33 -15.64 11.65
CA ARG A 12 10.30 -16.54 12.18
C ARG A 12 8.98 -16.46 11.42
N PHE A 13 8.61 -15.26 10.96
CA PHE A 13 7.42 -15.09 10.14
C PHE A 13 7.55 -15.72 8.75
N GLN A 14 8.75 -15.71 8.15
CA GLN A 14 8.99 -16.33 6.83
C GLN A 14 8.60 -17.82 6.79
N ALA A 15 8.92 -18.58 7.84
CA ALA A 15 8.56 -20.00 7.91
C ALA A 15 7.04 -20.25 7.87
N VAL A 16 6.22 -19.30 8.36
CA VAL A 16 4.74 -19.39 8.34
C VAL A 16 4.17 -18.93 7.00
N MET A 17 4.88 -18.08 6.27
CA MET A 17 4.49 -17.62 4.92
C MET A 17 4.80 -18.65 3.84
N PHE A 18 5.75 -19.56 4.10
CA PHE A 18 6.10 -20.62 3.16
C PHE A 18 5.14 -21.80 3.25
N ASP A 19 4.91 -22.41 2.10
CA ASP A 19 4.26 -23.70 1.99
C ASP A 19 5.10 -24.65 1.13
N LYS A 20 4.67 -25.91 1.04
CA LYS A 20 5.42 -26.96 0.34
C LYS A 20 5.66 -26.68 -1.15
N ASP A 21 4.95 -25.73 -1.74
CA ASP A 21 5.06 -25.39 -3.14
C ASP A 21 5.70 -24.00 -3.34
N THR A 22 6.19 -23.36 -2.27
CA THR A 22 6.95 -22.12 -2.33
C THR A 22 8.35 -22.41 -2.86
N LEU A 23 8.86 -21.57 -3.75
CA LEU A 23 10.22 -21.70 -4.28
C LEU A 23 11.22 -21.13 -3.26
N ILE A 24 12.09 -22.01 -2.78
CA ILE A 24 13.12 -21.73 -1.78
C ILE A 24 14.44 -22.39 -2.22
N VAL A 25 15.55 -22.01 -1.59
CA VAL A 25 16.79 -22.77 -1.74
C VAL A 25 16.59 -24.13 -1.06
N SER A 26 16.79 -25.22 -1.80
CA SER A 26 16.52 -26.58 -1.32
C SER A 26 17.47 -27.60 -1.94
N TYR A 27 17.69 -28.67 -1.20
CA TYR A 27 18.41 -29.86 -1.65
C TYR A 27 17.44 -30.87 -2.27
N ASP A 28 17.77 -31.38 -3.45
CA ASP A 28 16.99 -32.44 -4.13
C ASP A 28 17.28 -33.79 -3.44
N ALA A 29 16.47 -34.14 -2.44
CA ALA A 29 16.65 -35.37 -1.68
C ALA A 29 16.38 -36.62 -2.52
N VAL A 30 15.43 -36.56 -3.45
CA VAL A 30 15.12 -37.68 -4.37
C VAL A 30 16.35 -38.05 -5.19
N ARG A 31 17.05 -37.06 -5.72
CA ARG A 31 18.28 -37.25 -6.49
C ARG A 31 19.50 -37.54 -5.60
N GLY A 32 19.61 -36.83 -4.48
CA GLY A 32 20.83 -36.78 -3.69
C GLY A 32 21.03 -37.93 -2.71
N GLU A 33 19.95 -38.48 -2.14
CA GLU A 33 20.03 -39.55 -1.15
C GLU A 33 19.99 -40.96 -1.78
N GLY A 34 19.24 -41.17 -2.87
CA GLY A 34 19.04 -42.52 -3.41
C GLY A 34 18.35 -43.46 -2.41
N SER A 35 18.39 -44.78 -2.66
CA SER A 35 17.72 -45.78 -1.81
C SER A 35 18.57 -46.28 -0.65
N ARG A 36 19.91 -46.17 -0.74
CA ARG A 36 20.87 -46.57 0.31
C ARG A 36 21.54 -45.38 0.99
N GLY A 37 21.14 -44.15 0.66
CA GLY A 37 21.74 -42.94 1.19
C GLY A 37 22.97 -42.46 0.39
N ARG A 38 23.66 -41.50 0.99
CA ARG A 38 24.84 -40.85 0.42
C ARG A 38 26.11 -41.66 0.69
N ALA A 39 27.09 -41.55 -0.20
CA ALA A 39 28.42 -42.09 0.02
C ALA A 39 29.49 -41.25 -0.68
N LYS A 40 30.70 -41.21 -0.12
CA LYS A 40 31.84 -40.58 -0.77
C LYS A 40 32.26 -41.33 -2.03
N PRO A 41 32.88 -40.67 -3.02
CA PRO A 41 33.37 -41.34 -4.22
C PRO A 41 34.52 -42.29 -3.85
N GLY A 42 34.42 -43.56 -4.23
CA GLY A 42 35.42 -44.56 -3.88
C GLY A 42 35.04 -45.94 -4.40
N GLY A 43 36.02 -46.82 -4.61
CA GLY A 43 35.78 -48.17 -5.12
C GLY A 43 34.90 -48.20 -6.38
N GLN A 44 33.76 -48.89 -6.28
CA GLN A 44 32.74 -49.02 -7.34
C GLN A 44 31.67 -47.90 -7.30
N LEU A 45 31.98 -46.68 -6.83
CA LEU A 45 31.04 -45.55 -6.71
C LEU A 45 31.59 -44.26 -7.37
N ARG A 46 32.44 -44.39 -8.39
CA ARG A 46 33.13 -43.26 -9.02
C ARG A 46 32.28 -42.55 -10.07
N THR A 47 31.40 -43.28 -10.76
CA THR A 47 30.52 -42.71 -11.78
C THR A 47 29.08 -42.65 -11.30
N GLN A 48 28.28 -41.75 -11.90
CA GLN A 48 26.86 -41.62 -11.58
C GLN A 48 26.08 -42.92 -11.83
N GLU A 49 26.42 -43.64 -12.91
CA GLU A 49 25.81 -44.95 -13.23
C GLU A 49 26.13 -46.02 -12.18
N GLN A 50 27.37 -46.08 -11.73
CA GLN A 50 27.80 -47.02 -10.70
C GLN A 50 27.06 -46.77 -9.38
N ARG A 51 26.92 -45.50 -9.00
CA ARG A 51 26.16 -45.09 -7.80
C ARG A 51 24.69 -45.44 -7.92
N ALA A 52 24.07 -45.13 -9.07
CA ALA A 52 22.68 -45.49 -9.34
C ALA A 52 22.45 -47.02 -9.24
N ARG A 53 23.33 -47.84 -9.82
CA ARG A 53 23.27 -49.32 -9.69
C ARG A 53 23.43 -49.79 -8.24
N ALA A 54 24.24 -49.09 -7.46
CA ALA A 54 24.42 -49.35 -6.03
C ALA A 54 23.32 -48.72 -5.15
N GLY A 55 22.32 -48.05 -5.73
CA GLY A 55 21.27 -47.37 -4.98
C GLY A 55 21.75 -46.15 -4.17
N VAL A 56 22.94 -45.63 -4.47
CA VAL A 56 23.54 -44.46 -3.81
C VAL A 56 23.17 -43.21 -4.60
N GLY A 57 22.73 -42.15 -3.94
CA GLY A 57 22.35 -40.90 -4.60
C GLY A 57 23.54 -40.06 -5.10
N ASP A 58 23.23 -38.97 -5.81
CA ASP A 58 24.23 -38.08 -6.41
C ASP A 58 25.02 -37.25 -5.39
N CYS A 59 24.53 -37.11 -4.15
CA CYS A 59 25.27 -36.39 -3.13
C CYS A 59 26.48 -37.20 -2.65
N ILE A 60 27.67 -36.64 -2.84
CA ILE A 60 28.94 -37.27 -2.47
C ILE A 60 29.35 -37.06 -1.01
N ASP A 61 28.49 -36.46 -0.19
CA ASP A 61 28.74 -36.18 1.22
C ASP A 61 30.05 -35.38 1.48
N CYS A 62 30.30 -34.35 0.67
CA CYS A 62 31.49 -33.52 0.78
C CYS A 62 31.39 -32.43 1.87
N GLY A 63 30.18 -32.04 2.27
CA GLY A 63 29.94 -31.05 3.32
C GLY A 63 30.18 -29.59 2.95
N TYR A 64 30.60 -29.28 1.71
CA TYR A 64 30.88 -27.90 1.28
C TYR A 64 29.68 -26.96 1.43
N CYS A 65 28.46 -27.46 1.18
CA CYS A 65 27.23 -26.68 1.37
C CYS A 65 27.03 -26.19 2.81
N VAL A 66 27.54 -26.93 3.80
CA VAL A 66 27.50 -26.55 5.22
C VAL A 66 28.62 -25.56 5.54
N GLN A 67 29.82 -25.80 5.00
CA GLN A 67 31.00 -24.94 5.24
C GLN A 67 30.83 -23.53 4.69
N VAL A 68 30.17 -23.37 3.54
CA VAL A 68 29.88 -22.04 2.96
C VAL A 68 28.63 -21.39 3.55
N CYS A 69 27.86 -22.12 4.37
CA CYS A 69 26.65 -21.59 4.94
C CYS A 69 27.00 -20.61 6.07
N PRO A 70 26.66 -19.32 5.95
CA PRO A 70 27.03 -18.34 6.95
C PRO A 70 26.30 -18.56 8.28
N THR A 71 25.11 -19.18 8.24
CA THR A 71 24.32 -19.55 9.41
C THR A 71 24.58 -20.98 9.91
N GLY A 72 25.50 -21.72 9.27
CA GLY A 72 25.92 -23.06 9.69
C GLY A 72 24.86 -24.15 9.56
N ILE A 73 23.84 -23.94 8.71
CA ILE A 73 22.82 -24.96 8.45
C ILE A 73 23.31 -26.01 7.45
N ASP A 74 22.73 -27.20 7.55
CA ASP A 74 22.92 -28.25 6.56
C ASP A 74 21.66 -28.37 5.71
N ILE A 75 21.74 -27.80 4.50
CA ILE A 75 20.63 -27.72 3.54
C ILE A 75 20.01 -29.09 3.19
N ARG A 76 20.72 -30.19 3.47
CA ARG A 76 20.24 -31.55 3.26
C ARG A 76 19.19 -31.98 4.28
N ASN A 77 19.10 -31.29 5.41
CA ASN A 77 18.08 -31.51 6.45
C ASN A 77 16.74 -30.82 6.16
N GLY A 78 16.56 -30.27 4.95
CA GLY A 78 15.33 -29.62 4.53
C GLY A 78 15.27 -28.14 4.91
N LEU A 79 14.06 -27.60 4.97
CA LEU A 79 13.83 -26.20 5.29
C LEU A 79 14.14 -25.93 6.76
N GLN A 80 15.12 -25.06 7.01
CA GLN A 80 15.54 -24.63 8.34
C GLN A 80 15.30 -23.13 8.50
N ILE A 81 14.77 -22.72 9.64
CA ILE A 81 14.39 -21.32 9.93
C ILE A 81 15.56 -20.33 9.88
N GLN A 82 16.78 -20.83 10.04
CA GLN A 82 18.01 -20.05 9.97
C GLN A 82 18.50 -19.81 8.53
N CYS A 83 17.86 -20.41 7.53
CA CYS A 83 18.22 -20.19 6.13
C CYS A 83 17.86 -18.76 5.72
N ILE A 84 18.87 -17.95 5.37
CA ILE A 84 18.68 -16.58 4.87
C ILE A 84 18.57 -16.50 3.34
N SER A 85 18.46 -17.64 2.66
CA SER A 85 18.35 -17.72 1.19
C SER A 85 19.48 -17.02 0.41
N CYS A 86 20.71 -17.01 0.94
CA CYS A 86 21.86 -16.38 0.28
C CYS A 86 22.43 -17.15 -0.93
N ALA A 87 21.94 -18.37 -1.20
CA ALA A 87 22.31 -19.22 -2.33
C ALA A 87 23.78 -19.69 -2.41
N LEU A 88 24.66 -19.36 -1.45
CA LEU A 88 26.07 -19.81 -1.45
C LEU A 88 26.23 -21.34 -1.52
N CYS A 89 25.30 -22.08 -0.91
CA CYS A 89 25.30 -23.54 -0.97
C CYS A 89 24.98 -24.10 -2.37
N ILE A 90 24.27 -23.35 -3.23
CA ILE A 90 24.04 -23.71 -4.64
C ILE A 90 25.36 -23.66 -5.39
N ASP A 91 26.06 -22.52 -5.32
CA ASP A 91 27.32 -22.32 -6.05
C ASP A 91 28.40 -23.33 -5.62
N ALA A 92 28.52 -23.56 -4.31
CA ALA A 92 29.47 -24.53 -3.78
C ALA A 92 29.12 -25.97 -4.21
N CYS A 93 27.83 -26.32 -4.21
CA CYS A 93 27.40 -27.65 -4.66
C CYS A 93 27.64 -27.82 -6.16
N ASP A 94 27.27 -26.84 -6.98
CA ASP A 94 27.42 -26.90 -8.43
C ASP A 94 28.90 -26.95 -8.83
N THR A 95 29.79 -26.25 -8.12
CA THR A 95 31.25 -26.35 -8.33
C THR A 95 31.76 -27.80 -8.15
N ILE A 96 31.26 -28.50 -7.13
CA ILE A 96 31.60 -29.92 -6.91
C ILE A 96 31.01 -30.79 -8.02
N MET A 97 29.75 -30.57 -8.40
CA MET A 97 29.11 -31.33 -9.47
C MET A 97 29.82 -31.15 -10.81
N ASP A 98 30.23 -29.93 -11.14
CA ASP A 98 31.00 -29.61 -12.34
C ASP A 98 32.36 -30.30 -12.34
N SER A 99 33.06 -30.32 -11.20
CA SER A 99 34.37 -31.00 -11.07
C SER A 99 34.30 -32.51 -11.34
N LEU A 100 33.12 -33.11 -11.11
CA LEU A 100 32.83 -34.51 -11.40
C LEU A 100 32.23 -34.72 -12.79
N GLY A 101 31.90 -33.65 -13.52
CA GLY A 101 31.20 -33.70 -14.80
C GLY A 101 29.74 -34.13 -14.69
N TRP A 102 29.09 -33.89 -13.54
CA TRP A 102 27.71 -34.31 -13.27
C TRP A 102 26.72 -33.14 -13.39
N LYS A 103 25.43 -33.44 -13.57
CA LYS A 103 24.39 -32.42 -13.73
C LYS A 103 24.29 -31.51 -12.49
N ARG A 104 24.26 -30.20 -12.69
CA ARG A 104 24.00 -29.19 -11.65
C ARG A 104 22.61 -29.28 -11.02
N GLY A 105 22.36 -28.49 -9.98
CA GLY A 105 21.05 -28.36 -9.36
C GLY A 105 20.72 -29.48 -8.38
N LEU A 106 21.74 -30.05 -7.72
CA LEU A 106 21.54 -30.93 -6.56
C LEU A 106 21.11 -30.12 -5.33
N VAL A 107 21.62 -28.89 -5.22
CA VAL A 107 21.04 -27.81 -4.40
C VAL A 107 20.62 -26.72 -5.38
N GLY A 108 19.42 -26.16 -5.22
CA GLY A 108 18.90 -25.17 -6.16
C GLY A 108 17.62 -24.50 -5.68
N TYR A 109 17.09 -23.58 -6.49
CA TYR A 109 15.74 -23.04 -6.27
C TYR A 109 14.70 -24.10 -6.65
N SER A 110 14.01 -24.62 -5.64
CA SER A 110 13.01 -25.66 -5.77
C SER A 110 11.94 -25.49 -4.70
N SER A 111 10.85 -26.24 -4.80
CA SER A 111 9.89 -26.33 -3.70
C SER A 111 10.15 -27.57 -2.86
N GLU A 112 9.77 -27.52 -1.58
CA GLU A 112 9.83 -28.67 -0.67
C GLU A 112 9.13 -29.90 -1.28
N ARG A 113 7.97 -29.69 -1.93
CA ARG A 113 7.25 -30.75 -2.66
C ARG A 113 8.13 -31.39 -3.73
N ARG A 114 8.85 -30.61 -4.52
CA ARG A 114 9.74 -31.14 -5.57
C ARG A 114 10.96 -31.80 -4.96
N ALA A 115 11.56 -31.19 -3.95
CA ALA A 115 12.73 -31.70 -3.26
C ALA A 115 12.48 -33.06 -2.57
N GLU A 116 11.32 -33.23 -1.92
CA GLU A 116 10.98 -34.44 -1.17
C GLU A 116 10.30 -35.53 -2.03
N SER A 117 9.43 -35.13 -2.97
CA SER A 117 8.56 -36.08 -3.69
C SER A 117 8.77 -36.10 -5.21
N GLY A 118 9.67 -35.27 -5.74
CA GLY A 118 9.87 -35.11 -7.19
C GLY A 118 8.71 -34.44 -7.93
N ARG A 119 7.60 -34.13 -7.24
CA ARG A 119 6.40 -33.53 -7.84
C ARG A 119 6.59 -32.02 -8.01
N GLN A 120 6.20 -31.51 -9.17
CA GLN A 120 6.30 -30.08 -9.48
C GLN A 120 5.45 -29.22 -8.53
N ALA A 121 5.89 -27.98 -8.31
CA ALA A 121 5.15 -26.99 -7.53
C ALA A 121 3.85 -26.63 -8.28
N ARG A 122 2.71 -26.65 -7.58
CA ARG A 122 1.44 -26.17 -8.14
C ARG A 122 1.41 -24.65 -8.07
N LEU A 123 1.36 -23.92 -9.19
CA LEU A 123 1.34 -22.45 -9.12
C LEU A 123 -0.07 -21.91 -8.81
N LEU A 124 -1.10 -22.47 -9.44
CA LEU A 124 -2.50 -22.10 -9.23
C LEU A 124 -3.11 -22.91 -8.09
N ARG A 125 -2.99 -22.40 -6.87
CA ARG A 125 -3.61 -22.98 -5.66
C ARG A 125 -4.83 -22.16 -5.23
N PRO A 126 -5.85 -22.78 -4.60
CA PRO A 126 -7.01 -22.04 -4.07
C PRO A 126 -6.63 -20.85 -3.19
N LYS A 127 -5.61 -20.99 -2.33
CA LYS A 127 -5.09 -19.89 -1.50
C LYS A 127 -4.53 -18.74 -2.34
N VAL A 128 -3.72 -19.04 -3.36
CA VAL A 128 -3.11 -18.03 -4.26
C VAL A 128 -4.19 -17.32 -5.05
N VAL A 129 -5.18 -18.05 -5.58
CA VAL A 129 -6.34 -17.48 -6.29
C VAL A 129 -7.16 -16.59 -5.35
N GLY A 130 -7.37 -17.00 -4.09
CA GLY A 130 -8.05 -16.18 -3.08
C GLY A 130 -7.33 -14.87 -2.80
N TYR A 131 -6.00 -14.90 -2.59
CA TYR A 131 -5.21 -13.68 -2.39
C TYR A 131 -5.21 -12.78 -3.63
N ALA A 132 -5.08 -13.35 -4.84
CA ALA A 132 -5.17 -12.59 -6.07
C ALA A 132 -6.54 -11.93 -6.24
N GLY A 133 -7.63 -12.64 -5.90
CA GLY A 133 -8.99 -12.10 -5.94
C GLY A 133 -9.18 -10.92 -4.99
N ILE A 134 -8.73 -11.03 -3.74
CA ILE A 134 -8.78 -9.94 -2.75
C ILE A 134 -7.95 -8.74 -3.23
N LEU A 135 -6.75 -8.98 -3.78
CA LEU A 135 -5.89 -7.93 -4.31
C LEU A 135 -6.57 -7.19 -5.47
N VAL A 136 -7.15 -7.93 -6.42
CA VAL A 136 -7.91 -7.35 -7.55
C VAL A 136 -9.12 -6.57 -7.04
N LEU A 137 -9.83 -7.07 -6.05
CA LEU A 137 -10.95 -6.35 -5.43
C LEU A 137 -10.48 -5.03 -4.79
N ALA A 138 -9.40 -5.06 -4.00
CA ALA A 138 -8.86 -3.87 -3.34
C ALA A 138 -8.37 -2.83 -4.36
N VAL A 139 -7.67 -3.27 -5.41
CA VAL A 139 -7.24 -2.40 -6.51
C VAL A 139 -8.45 -1.84 -7.27
N GLY A 140 -9.46 -2.67 -7.53
CA GLY A 140 -10.71 -2.23 -8.17
C GLY A 140 -11.45 -1.18 -7.36
N LEU A 141 -11.58 -1.38 -6.04
CA LEU A 141 -12.18 -0.39 -5.13
C LEU A 141 -11.36 0.91 -5.08
N LEU A 142 -10.03 0.82 -5.08
CA LEU A 142 -9.16 1.99 -5.10
C LEU A 142 -9.34 2.79 -6.41
N VAL A 143 -9.30 2.12 -7.56
CA VAL A 143 -9.51 2.75 -8.87
C VAL A 143 -10.89 3.41 -8.93
N TRP A 144 -11.93 2.70 -8.48
CA TRP A 144 -13.29 3.24 -8.39
C TRP A 144 -13.37 4.47 -7.47
N SER A 145 -12.73 4.42 -6.30
CA SER A 145 -12.71 5.55 -5.37
C SER A 145 -11.99 6.78 -5.94
N ILE A 146 -10.91 6.59 -6.69
CA ILE A 146 -10.17 7.68 -7.34
C ILE A 146 -11.01 8.26 -8.50
N SER A 147 -11.65 7.41 -9.29
CA SER A 147 -12.45 7.88 -10.44
C SER A 147 -13.71 8.65 -10.03
N HIS A 148 -14.25 8.39 -8.83
CA HIS A 148 -15.43 9.08 -8.29
C HIS A 148 -15.06 10.22 -7.32
N GLN A 149 -13.78 10.57 -7.20
CA GLN A 149 -13.37 11.68 -6.35
C GLN A 149 -13.86 13.02 -6.93
N ALA A 150 -14.52 13.83 -6.10
CA ALA A 150 -14.98 15.16 -6.51
C ALA A 150 -13.83 16.04 -7.00
N ALA A 151 -14.05 16.76 -8.10
CA ALA A 151 -13.04 17.59 -8.78
C ALA A 151 -12.56 18.78 -7.94
N PHE A 152 -13.41 19.30 -7.06
CA PHE A 152 -13.05 20.33 -6.10
C PHE A 152 -13.86 20.14 -4.82
N ASP A 153 -13.45 20.85 -3.76
CA ASP A 153 -14.01 20.72 -2.42
C ASP A 153 -14.26 22.10 -1.83
N LEU A 154 -15.39 22.27 -1.15
CA LEU A 154 -15.78 23.50 -0.45
C LEU A 154 -16.11 23.16 1.00
N THR A 155 -15.37 23.73 1.93
CA THR A 155 -15.67 23.66 3.37
C THR A 155 -15.86 25.06 3.91
N VAL A 156 -16.97 25.30 4.61
CA VAL A 156 -17.27 26.60 5.22
C VAL A 156 -17.36 26.43 6.74
N ALA A 157 -16.56 27.19 7.47
CA ALA A 157 -16.54 27.16 8.93
C ALA A 157 -16.78 28.56 9.49
N GLN A 158 -17.78 28.72 10.35
CA GLN A 158 -17.99 29.98 11.05
C GLN A 158 -16.87 30.24 12.07
N VAL A 159 -16.38 31.48 12.12
CA VAL A 159 -15.46 31.93 13.15
C VAL A 159 -16.24 32.10 14.47
N ARG A 160 -15.84 31.37 15.51
CA ARG A 160 -16.59 31.32 16.78
C ARG A 160 -16.21 32.40 17.79
N GLN A 161 -15.11 33.12 17.58
CA GLN A 161 -14.58 34.09 18.54
C GLN A 161 -14.17 35.37 17.80
N PRO A 162 -15.03 36.41 17.77
CA PRO A 162 -16.44 36.44 18.20
C PRO A 162 -17.41 35.85 17.15
N ILE A 163 -18.57 35.33 17.59
CA ILE A 163 -19.62 34.76 16.72
C ILE A 163 -20.25 35.84 15.82
N PHE A 164 -20.49 37.01 16.39
CA PHE A 164 -21.00 38.20 15.70
C PHE A 164 -20.30 39.46 16.21
N VAL A 165 -20.22 40.48 15.39
CA VAL A 165 -19.69 41.80 15.73
C VAL A 165 -20.69 42.86 15.30
N GLN A 166 -21.04 43.78 16.19
CA GLN A 166 -21.81 44.97 15.82
C GLN A 166 -20.85 46.06 15.32
N LEU A 167 -21.08 46.53 14.10
CA LEU A 167 -20.30 47.61 13.49
C LEU A 167 -20.79 48.98 14.02
N SER A 168 -19.97 50.01 13.82
CA SER A 168 -20.26 51.39 14.22
C SER A 168 -21.48 51.99 13.52
N ASP A 169 -21.86 51.45 12.36
CA ASP A 169 -23.06 51.83 11.59
C ASP A 169 -24.32 51.05 12.03
N GLY A 170 -24.22 50.23 13.07
CA GLY A 170 -25.31 49.41 13.59
C GLY A 170 -25.52 48.08 12.86
N ARG A 171 -24.76 47.77 11.80
CA ARG A 171 -24.82 46.47 11.11
C ARG A 171 -24.27 45.34 11.99
N ILE A 172 -24.81 44.13 11.82
CA ILE A 172 -24.30 42.93 12.49
C ILE A 172 -23.49 42.11 11.47
N GLN A 173 -22.25 41.76 11.82
CA GLN A 173 -21.35 41.00 10.96
C GLN A 173 -21.02 39.64 11.57
N ASN A 174 -21.22 38.57 10.79
CA ASN A 174 -20.70 37.23 11.08
C ASN A 174 -19.52 36.94 10.14
N SER A 175 -18.49 36.25 10.65
CA SER A 175 -17.29 35.91 9.87
C SER A 175 -17.19 34.41 9.64
N TYR A 176 -16.78 34.02 8.44
CA TYR A 176 -16.66 32.64 7.99
C TYR A 176 -15.29 32.43 7.33
N GLU A 177 -14.67 31.28 7.61
CA GLU A 177 -13.50 30.77 6.91
C GLU A 177 -13.98 29.81 5.82
N VAL A 178 -13.75 30.18 4.56
CA VAL A 178 -14.08 29.39 3.38
C VAL A 178 -12.81 28.72 2.88
N LYS A 179 -12.77 27.40 2.90
CA LYS A 179 -11.67 26.60 2.38
C LYS A 179 -12.12 25.97 1.07
N ILE A 180 -11.39 26.27 0.01
CA ILE A 180 -11.63 25.69 -1.31
C ILE A 180 -10.37 25.00 -1.81
N ASN A 181 -10.55 23.81 -2.39
CA ASN A 181 -9.45 22.97 -2.84
C ASN A 181 -9.72 22.49 -4.26
N ASN A 182 -8.91 22.94 -5.21
CA ASN A 182 -8.91 22.39 -6.56
C ASN A 182 -8.18 21.04 -6.54
N LYS A 183 -8.88 19.94 -6.85
CA LYS A 183 -8.30 18.59 -6.94
C LYS A 183 -8.01 18.21 -8.40
N THR A 184 -8.21 19.14 -9.34
CA THR A 184 -7.93 18.93 -10.76
C THR A 184 -6.54 19.45 -11.14
N ASN A 185 -6.11 19.00 -12.31
CA ASN A 185 -4.90 19.39 -13.01
C ASN A 185 -5.11 20.58 -13.98
N LYS A 186 -6.23 21.30 -13.85
CA LYS A 186 -6.55 22.53 -14.62
C LYS A 186 -6.89 23.67 -13.67
N SER A 187 -6.67 24.92 -14.09
CA SER A 187 -7.15 26.07 -13.32
C SER A 187 -8.68 26.09 -13.27
N LEU A 188 -9.23 26.38 -12.09
CA LEU A 188 -10.68 26.49 -11.86
C LEU A 188 -11.01 27.91 -11.40
N VAL A 189 -11.91 28.58 -12.11
CA VAL A 189 -12.43 29.90 -11.73
C VAL A 189 -13.77 29.68 -11.03
N VAL A 190 -13.86 30.10 -9.78
CA VAL A 190 -15.03 29.89 -8.93
C VAL A 190 -15.59 31.23 -8.47
N ARG A 191 -16.90 31.38 -8.62
CA ARG A 191 -17.66 32.51 -8.07
C ARG A 191 -18.41 32.06 -6.82
N PHE A 192 -18.38 32.88 -5.79
CA PHE A 192 -19.13 32.63 -4.56
C PHE A 192 -20.45 33.40 -4.56
N ARG A 193 -21.52 32.71 -4.16
CA ARG A 193 -22.85 33.27 -3.94
C ARG A 193 -23.37 32.79 -2.59
N ALA A 194 -24.27 33.56 -1.98
CA ALA A 194 -24.99 33.12 -0.80
C ALA A 194 -26.49 33.09 -1.09
N ASP A 195 -27.11 31.97 -0.74
CA ASP A 195 -28.52 31.67 -1.01
C ASP A 195 -29.27 31.67 0.31
N ASN A 196 -30.52 32.10 0.30
CA ASN A 196 -31.36 32.21 1.50
C ASN A 196 -30.75 33.12 2.57
N LEU A 197 -30.10 34.21 2.17
CA LEU A 197 -29.69 35.25 3.11
C LEU A 197 -30.92 36.00 3.68
N PRO A 198 -30.85 36.46 4.94
CA PRO A 198 -31.87 37.35 5.50
C PRO A 198 -32.10 38.59 4.63
N ALA A 199 -33.31 39.11 4.63
CA ALA A 199 -33.62 40.36 3.93
C ALA A 199 -32.73 41.50 4.45
N GLY A 200 -31.97 42.14 3.56
CA GLY A 200 -31.01 43.19 3.91
C GLY A 200 -29.64 42.69 4.37
N ALA A 201 -29.34 41.39 4.22
CA ALA A 201 -27.99 40.86 4.39
C ALA A 201 -27.20 40.90 3.07
N GLU A 202 -25.92 41.27 3.17
CA GLU A 202 -24.95 41.26 2.09
C GLU A 202 -23.80 40.31 2.41
N LEU A 203 -23.34 39.57 1.40
CA LEU A 203 -22.11 38.78 1.46
C LEU A 203 -20.94 39.68 1.01
N ASP A 204 -20.02 39.95 1.92
CA ASP A 204 -18.77 40.65 1.66
C ASP A 204 -17.59 39.66 1.68
N MET A 205 -17.03 39.39 0.51
CA MET A 205 -15.80 38.63 0.32
C MET A 205 -14.63 39.50 -0.14
N GLY A 206 -14.74 40.83 0.01
CA GLY A 206 -13.76 41.79 -0.50
C GLY A 206 -13.58 41.67 -2.01
N HIS A 207 -12.32 41.61 -2.46
CA HIS A 207 -11.97 41.43 -3.87
C HIS A 207 -11.99 39.98 -4.36
N PHE A 208 -12.45 39.03 -3.52
CA PHE A 208 -12.42 37.59 -3.79
C PHE A 208 -13.80 37.00 -4.07
N SER A 209 -14.71 37.77 -4.67
CA SER A 209 -16.00 37.26 -5.14
C SER A 209 -15.85 36.24 -6.28
N GLU A 210 -14.78 36.39 -7.06
CA GLU A 210 -14.32 35.45 -8.08
C GLU A 210 -12.84 35.15 -7.86
N VAL A 211 -12.49 33.87 -7.78
CA VAL A 211 -11.12 33.43 -7.48
C VAL A 211 -10.69 32.36 -8.49
N GLU A 212 -9.51 32.56 -9.07
CA GLU A 212 -8.83 31.53 -9.85
C GLU A 212 -8.02 30.64 -8.89
N LEU A 213 -8.32 29.35 -8.92
CA LEU A 213 -7.57 28.30 -8.25
C LEU A 213 -6.68 27.60 -9.26
N HIS A 214 -5.37 27.67 -9.06
CA HIS A 214 -4.42 26.88 -9.83
C HIS A 214 -4.63 25.37 -9.60
N PRO A 215 -4.09 24.52 -10.49
CA PRO A 215 -4.08 23.08 -10.31
C PRO A 215 -3.57 22.68 -8.92
N GLU A 216 -4.29 21.76 -8.26
CA GLU A 216 -3.93 21.22 -6.94
C GLU A 216 -3.82 22.26 -5.81
N GLN A 217 -4.27 23.50 -6.04
CA GLN A 217 -4.15 24.58 -5.08
C GLN A 217 -5.26 24.52 -4.02
N ARG A 218 -4.87 24.80 -2.78
CA ARG A 218 -5.78 25.06 -1.66
C ARG A 218 -5.74 26.52 -1.28
N LEU A 219 -6.89 27.17 -1.23
CA LEU A 219 -7.03 28.55 -0.76
C LEU A 219 -7.93 28.60 0.47
N ARG A 220 -7.63 29.57 1.33
CA ARG A 220 -8.44 29.93 2.50
C ARG A 220 -8.85 31.38 2.35
N LEU A 221 -10.14 31.62 2.30
CA LEU A 221 -10.73 32.95 2.13
C LEU A 221 -11.53 33.29 3.38
N SER A 222 -11.62 34.58 3.69
CA SER A 222 -12.50 35.08 4.73
C SER A 222 -13.74 35.67 4.07
N ALA A 223 -14.91 35.14 4.40
CA ALA A 223 -16.19 35.69 4.01
C ALA A 223 -16.85 36.37 5.23
N LYS A 224 -17.46 37.52 5.02
CA LYS A 224 -18.20 38.26 6.04
C LYS A 224 -19.63 38.43 5.55
N VAL A 225 -20.60 38.03 6.35
CA VAL A 225 -22.01 38.34 6.06
C VAL A 225 -22.39 39.51 6.96
N ARG A 226 -22.92 40.59 6.38
CA ARG A 226 -23.36 41.78 7.11
C ARG A 226 -24.86 41.94 6.96
N LEU A 227 -25.57 42.11 8.07
CA LEU A 227 -27.00 42.36 8.10
C LEU A 227 -27.25 43.83 8.45
N ALA A 228 -28.06 44.51 7.63
CA ALA A 228 -28.58 45.84 7.94
C ALA A 228 -29.37 45.83 9.28
N PRO A 229 -29.46 46.95 10.01
CA PRO A 229 -30.21 47.03 11.26
C PRO A 229 -31.72 46.94 10.98
N VAL A 230 -32.21 45.72 10.77
CA VAL A 230 -33.61 45.35 10.59
C VAL A 230 -34.03 44.54 11.81
N GLU A 231 -35.30 44.63 12.21
CA GLU A 231 -35.85 43.69 13.19
C GLU A 231 -35.82 42.27 12.60
N PHE A 232 -34.90 41.47 13.12
CA PHE A 232 -34.76 40.07 12.76
C PHE A 232 -35.47 39.23 13.84
N ASP A 233 -36.52 38.52 13.43
CA ASP A 233 -37.34 37.70 14.33
C ASP A 233 -36.67 36.31 14.48
N GLY A 234 -35.65 36.24 15.35
CA GLY A 234 -34.92 35.00 15.63
C GLY A 234 -33.48 35.19 16.12
N LEU A 235 -32.86 34.11 16.60
CA LEU A 235 -31.45 34.08 17.04
C LEU A 235 -30.47 33.73 15.92
N SER A 236 -30.98 33.05 14.89
CA SER A 236 -30.16 32.54 13.80
C SER A 236 -30.95 32.37 12.50
N HIS A 237 -30.28 32.56 11.36
CA HIS A 237 -30.83 32.28 10.03
C HIS A 237 -29.93 31.28 9.29
N PRO A 238 -30.42 30.11 8.87
CA PRO A 238 -29.66 29.23 7.98
C PRO A 238 -29.53 29.88 6.60
N PHE A 239 -28.38 29.74 5.96
CA PHE A 239 -28.14 30.17 4.58
C PHE A 239 -27.13 29.20 3.94
N ASP A 240 -27.13 29.12 2.62
CA ASP A 240 -26.20 28.25 1.90
C ASP A 240 -25.13 29.10 1.21
N LEU A 241 -23.85 28.80 1.44
CA LEU A 241 -22.78 29.39 0.66
C LEU A 241 -22.51 28.47 -0.54
N VAL A 242 -22.66 29.00 -1.74
CA VAL A 242 -22.55 28.26 -3.00
C VAL A 242 -21.27 28.69 -3.73
N ALA A 243 -20.46 27.71 -4.13
CA ALA A 243 -19.32 27.87 -5.01
C ALA A 243 -19.70 27.40 -6.42
N GLU A 244 -19.83 28.34 -7.35
CA GLU A 244 -20.23 28.09 -8.74
C GLU A 244 -19.00 28.15 -9.67
N PRO A 245 -18.59 27.02 -10.27
CA PRO A 245 -17.48 26.99 -11.22
C PRO A 245 -17.89 27.68 -12.54
N GLN A 246 -17.11 28.67 -12.99
CA GLN A 246 -17.41 29.47 -14.19
C GLN A 246 -16.78 28.89 -15.47
N ASN A 247 -15.59 28.31 -15.36
CA ASN A 247 -14.79 27.85 -16.50
C ASN A 247 -14.83 26.32 -16.70
N ALA A 248 -15.78 25.62 -16.07
CA ALA A 248 -15.91 24.16 -16.12
C ALA A 248 -17.39 23.73 -16.21
N PRO A 249 -18.02 23.76 -17.39
CA PRO A 249 -19.46 23.54 -17.58
C PRO A 249 -19.97 22.12 -17.28
N GLY A 250 -19.10 21.20 -16.86
CA GLY A 250 -19.47 19.85 -16.40
C GLY A 250 -19.33 19.64 -14.89
N LEU A 251 -18.97 20.69 -14.13
CA LEU A 251 -18.88 20.64 -12.68
C LEU A 251 -20.13 21.23 -12.06
N GLU A 252 -20.79 20.47 -11.20
CA GLU A 252 -21.93 20.96 -10.44
C GLU A 252 -21.48 21.98 -9.37
N PRO A 253 -22.29 23.01 -9.08
CA PRO A 253 -22.06 23.90 -7.96
C PRO A 253 -22.02 23.13 -6.65
N LEU A 254 -21.08 23.48 -5.77
CA LEU A 254 -21.05 22.95 -4.41
C LEU A 254 -21.71 23.95 -3.46
N SER A 255 -22.75 23.52 -2.75
CA SER A 255 -23.36 24.29 -1.67
C SER A 255 -22.91 23.75 -0.31
N HIS A 256 -22.65 24.65 0.63
CA HIS A 256 -22.37 24.30 2.01
C HIS A 256 -23.31 25.06 2.96
N PRO A 257 -24.13 24.36 3.75
CA PRO A 257 -25.04 25.00 4.69
C PRO A 257 -24.25 25.71 5.79
N SER A 258 -24.70 26.91 6.14
CA SER A 258 -24.12 27.79 7.13
C SER A 258 -25.22 28.49 7.93
N VAL A 259 -24.85 29.11 9.05
CA VAL A 259 -25.81 29.77 9.92
C VAL A 259 -25.30 31.16 10.26
N PHE A 260 -26.17 32.16 10.09
CA PHE A 260 -25.97 33.53 10.52
C PHE A 260 -26.56 33.72 11.90
N PHE A 261 -25.84 34.35 12.82
CA PHE A 261 -26.28 34.57 14.20
C PHE A 261 -26.49 36.05 14.49
N VAL A 262 -27.54 36.34 15.26
CA VAL A 262 -27.94 37.69 15.66
C VAL A 262 -27.84 37.79 17.19
N PRO A 263 -27.35 38.93 17.75
CA PRO A 263 -27.38 39.17 19.18
C PRO A 263 -28.80 39.08 19.75
N GLN A 264 -28.94 38.48 20.94
CA GLN A 264 -30.15 38.64 21.75
C GLN A 264 -30.26 40.10 22.18
N ARG A 265 -31.40 40.74 21.89
CA ARG A 265 -31.76 42.04 22.47
C ARG A 265 -32.34 41.84 23.87
#